data_AF-A0A2U3GXD0-F1
#
_entry.id   AF-A0A2U3GXD0-F1
#
_cell.length_a   1.000
_cell.length_b   1.000
_cell.length_c   1.000
_cell.angle_alpha   90.00
_cell.angle_beta   90.00
_cell.angle_gamma   90.00
#
_symmetry.space_group_name_H-M   'P 1'
#
loop_
_entity.id
_entity.type
_entity.pdbx_description
1 polymer ?
#
loop_
_entity_poly.entity_id
_entity_poly.type
_entity_poly.pdbx_seq_one_letter_code
_entity_poly.pdbx_strand_id
1 'polypeptide(L)'
;MTRAPATARALLVSALSVTALLAAAACSADGRGTVRAAPVPPASAQAPSATAAPAVEQPTPTPAPPELSEEQVRAALVTEADLGAPWVPTRGAATWRDGVLKADAEHADCRWLLDVLYTEELFGEPTGPRAVVALDDSSDDTQLRYQVSAHPPADVDRVLDRLGTLPRTCERFTATARAGAQDVRVEELPLSEAGDARAALRVTLTGEAMRLTVDVAAVRVGENTITLTNGGFGAVLSEVTLGVTRFGAERLSEIGRQARARV
;
A
#
# COMPACT_ATOMS: atom_id res chain seq x y z
N MET A 1 13.06 3.75 -62.84
CA MET A 1 11.67 4.06 -63.28
C MET A 1 10.78 3.78 -62.08
N THR A 2 10.49 4.78 -61.21
CA THR A 2 9.25 5.60 -61.19
C THR A 2 7.99 4.71 -61.16
N ARG A 3 7.08 4.73 -60.17
CA ARG A 3 6.52 5.81 -59.34
C ARG A 3 5.72 5.20 -58.18
N ALA A 4 5.68 5.87 -57.02
CA ALA A 4 4.51 5.88 -56.13
C ALA A 4 3.46 6.88 -56.68
N PRO A 5 2.16 6.62 -56.49
CA PRO A 5 1.28 7.54 -55.71
C PRO A 5 0.15 6.75 -55.00
N ALA A 6 -0.78 7.26 -54.20
CA ALA A 6 -1.02 8.53 -53.54
C ALA A 6 -1.95 8.26 -52.33
N THR A 7 -1.86 9.18 -51.38
CA THR A 7 -2.72 9.45 -50.22
C THR A 7 -4.24 9.40 -50.48
N ALA A 8 -4.98 8.87 -49.51
CA ALA A 8 -6.37 9.26 -49.25
C ALA A 8 -6.49 9.73 -47.79
N ARG A 9 -6.70 11.05 -47.63
CA ARG A 9 -7.10 11.70 -46.38
C ARG A 9 -8.60 11.49 -46.20
N ALA A 10 -9.02 11.11 -45.00
CA ALA A 10 -10.41 11.30 -44.55
C ALA A 10 -10.37 12.00 -43.18
N LEU A 11 -10.76 13.27 -43.20
CA LEU A 11 -11.04 14.14 -42.06
C LEU A 11 -12.54 14.00 -41.72
N LEU A 12 -12.87 13.70 -40.46
CA LEU A 12 -14.21 13.83 -39.83
C LEU A 12 -13.94 14.10 -38.34
N VAL A 13 -13.83 15.35 -37.88
CA VAL A 13 -14.87 16.30 -37.41
C VAL A 13 -15.77 15.75 -36.29
N SER A 14 -15.38 16.12 -35.06
CA SER A 14 -16.15 16.68 -33.92
C SER A 14 -17.49 16.10 -33.46
N ALA A 15 -17.56 15.75 -32.16
CA ALA A 15 -18.57 16.29 -31.24
C ALA A 15 -18.13 16.08 -29.76
N LEU A 16 -17.88 17.17 -29.03
CA LEU A 16 -17.81 17.18 -27.57
C LEU A 16 -19.22 17.07 -26.99
N SER A 17 -19.40 16.28 -25.93
CA SER A 17 -20.61 16.30 -25.12
C SER A 17 -20.23 16.36 -23.64
N VAL A 18 -20.22 17.58 -23.11
CA VAL A 18 -20.17 17.86 -21.67
C VAL A 18 -21.60 17.73 -21.14
N THR A 19 -21.84 16.82 -20.19
CA THR A 19 -23.05 16.85 -19.37
C THR A 19 -22.63 16.80 -17.90
N ALA A 20 -22.76 17.95 -17.25
CA ALA A 20 -22.75 18.06 -15.80
C ALA A 20 -24.22 17.99 -15.33
N LEU A 21 -24.50 17.13 -14.34
CA LEU A 21 -25.69 17.29 -13.50
C LEU A 21 -25.33 16.98 -12.06
N LEU A 22 -25.31 18.07 -11.28
CA LEU A 22 -25.32 18.11 -9.83
C LEU A 22 -26.72 17.68 -9.33
N ALA A 23 -26.75 16.76 -8.37
CA ALA A 23 -27.90 16.59 -7.49
C ALA A 23 -27.37 16.52 -6.04
N ALA A 24 -27.38 17.69 -5.39
CA ALA A 24 -27.28 17.79 -3.94
C ALA A 24 -28.66 17.49 -3.35
N ALA A 25 -28.74 16.52 -2.44
CA ALA A 25 -29.87 16.35 -1.55
C ALA A 25 -29.38 16.58 -0.11
N ALA A 26 -29.74 17.75 0.41
CA ALA A 26 -29.66 18.06 1.83
C ALA A 26 -30.92 17.53 2.52
N CYS A 27 -30.75 16.82 3.63
CA CYS A 27 -31.79 16.68 4.64
C CYS A 27 -31.19 17.04 6.00
N SER A 28 -31.58 18.22 6.48
CA SER A 28 -31.37 18.71 7.84
C SER A 28 -32.41 18.09 8.80
N ALA A 29 -32.17 18.35 10.10
CA ALA A 29 -33.13 18.31 11.21
C ALA A 29 -33.37 16.92 11.83
N ASP A 30 -33.50 16.73 13.13
CA ASP A 30 -33.26 17.51 14.35
C ASP A 30 -33.32 16.46 15.47
N GLY A 31 -32.66 16.68 16.61
CA GLY A 31 -32.63 15.64 17.64
C GLY A 31 -32.00 16.03 18.95
N ARG A 32 -32.25 17.26 19.43
CA ARG A 32 -31.97 17.61 20.84
C ARG A 32 -32.92 16.85 21.76
N GLY A 33 -32.39 15.84 22.46
CA GLY A 33 -33.03 15.21 23.61
C GLY A 33 -32.29 15.56 24.90
N THR A 34 -32.66 16.68 25.53
CA THR A 34 -32.30 17.04 26.91
C THR A 34 -33.35 16.50 27.87
N VAL A 35 -33.00 15.49 28.66
CA VAL A 35 -33.79 14.99 29.81
C VAL A 35 -32.78 14.42 30.80
N ARG A 36 -32.82 14.60 32.12
CA ARG A 36 -33.37 15.61 33.04
C ARG A 36 -32.70 15.24 34.37
N ALA A 37 -32.18 16.23 35.09
CA ALA A 37 -31.55 16.03 36.39
C ALA A 37 -32.57 15.76 37.51
N ALA A 38 -32.05 15.14 38.58
CA ALA A 38 -32.52 15.03 39.98
C ALA A 38 -33.47 13.86 40.33
N PRO A 39 -33.51 13.36 41.60
CA PRO A 39 -32.88 13.89 42.82
C PRO A 39 -32.09 12.88 43.71
N VAL A 40 -31.28 13.44 44.61
CA VAL A 40 -30.62 12.78 45.75
C VAL A 40 -31.62 12.57 46.91
N PRO A 41 -31.48 11.48 47.70
CA PRO A 41 -31.73 11.53 49.14
C PRO A 41 -30.58 10.90 49.98
N PRO A 42 -30.56 11.12 51.31
CA PRO A 42 -29.31 11.23 52.07
C PRO A 42 -28.89 9.98 52.86
N ALA A 43 -27.57 9.96 53.15
CA ALA A 43 -26.82 9.46 54.31
C ALA A 43 -27.31 8.23 55.09
N SER A 44 -26.45 7.20 55.18
CA SER A 44 -25.69 6.83 56.40
C SER A 44 -25.29 5.34 56.38
N ALA A 45 -23.99 5.05 56.35
CA ALA A 45 -23.39 3.90 57.03
C ALA A 45 -21.86 4.05 57.05
N GLN A 46 -21.33 4.42 58.21
CA GLN A 46 -19.91 4.31 58.54
C GLN A 46 -19.54 2.82 58.69
N ALA A 47 -18.43 2.42 58.07
CA ALA A 47 -17.70 1.19 58.36
C ALA A 47 -16.21 1.39 58.00
N PRO A 48 -15.28 0.64 58.63
CA PRO A 48 -14.08 1.20 59.23
C PRO A 48 -12.90 1.37 58.28
N SER A 49 -12.00 2.27 58.69
CA SER A 49 -10.68 2.54 58.13
C SER A 49 -9.92 1.26 57.77
N ALA A 50 -9.80 1.01 56.46
CA ALA A 50 -8.77 0.14 55.92
C ALA A 50 -7.51 0.98 55.69
N THR A 51 -6.44 0.56 56.35
CA THR A 51 -5.06 1.06 56.27
C THR A 51 -4.67 1.44 54.84
N ALA A 52 -4.27 2.71 54.66
CA ALA A 52 -3.71 3.21 53.42
C ALA A 52 -2.42 2.46 53.08
N ALA A 53 -2.46 1.65 52.02
CA ALA A 53 -1.25 1.22 51.33
C ALA A 53 -0.66 2.43 50.60
N PRO A 54 0.68 2.57 50.53
CA PRO A 54 1.29 3.70 49.82
C PRO A 54 0.85 3.64 48.35
N ALA A 55 0.44 4.78 47.82
CA ALA A 55 0.21 4.95 46.40
C ALA A 55 1.49 4.56 45.66
N VAL A 56 1.45 3.44 44.94
CA VAL A 56 2.48 3.12 43.97
C VAL A 56 2.35 4.19 42.89
N GLU A 57 3.35 5.05 42.83
CA GLU A 57 3.52 6.07 41.79
C GLU A 57 3.39 5.36 40.44
N GLN A 58 2.25 5.58 39.76
CA GLN A 58 2.07 5.08 38.41
C GLN A 58 3.17 5.70 37.55
N PRO A 59 3.98 4.89 36.84
CA PRO A 59 4.97 5.42 35.93
C PRO A 59 4.29 6.39 34.98
N THR A 60 4.73 7.64 34.97
CA THR A 60 4.37 8.59 33.92
C THR A 60 4.62 7.92 32.57
N PRO A 61 3.64 7.91 31.65
CA PRO A 61 3.85 7.31 30.35
C PRO A 61 5.04 8.01 29.67
N THR A 62 6.08 7.24 29.36
CA THR A 62 7.20 7.72 28.56
C THR A 62 6.63 8.28 27.26
N PRO A 63 6.98 9.52 26.87
CA PRO A 63 6.50 10.08 25.61
C PRO A 63 6.87 9.14 24.47
N ALA A 64 5.91 8.87 23.59
CA ALA A 64 6.15 8.08 22.39
C ALA A 64 7.33 8.69 21.61
N PRO A 65 8.22 7.87 21.03
CA PRO A 65 9.28 8.40 20.17
C PRO A 65 8.63 9.24 19.06
N PRO A 66 9.24 10.37 18.67
CA PRO A 66 8.63 11.23 17.68
C PRO A 66 8.52 10.51 16.34
N GLU A 67 7.39 10.75 15.68
CA GLU A 67 7.16 10.32 14.31
C GLU A 67 8.21 10.92 13.37
N LEU A 68 8.53 10.20 12.30
CA LEU A 68 9.44 10.72 11.27
C LEU A 68 8.81 11.92 10.56
N SER A 69 9.61 12.94 10.25
CA SER A 69 9.17 14.07 9.43
C SER A 69 9.02 13.67 7.96
N GLU A 70 8.30 14.49 7.17
CA GLU A 70 8.19 14.30 5.71
C GLU A 70 9.56 14.24 5.01
N GLU A 71 10.52 15.05 5.46
CA GLU A 71 11.87 15.05 4.91
C GLU A 71 12.60 13.73 5.20
N GLN A 72 12.44 13.20 6.41
CA GLN A 72 13.03 11.92 6.81
C GLN A 72 12.40 10.75 6.04
N VAL A 73 11.08 10.75 5.86
CA VAL A 73 10.37 9.74 5.07
C VAL A 73 10.78 9.83 3.59
N ARG A 74 10.96 11.03 3.03
CA ARG A 74 11.46 11.20 1.66
C ARG A 74 12.92 10.74 1.50
N ALA A 75 13.76 10.97 2.50
CA ALA A 75 15.14 10.49 2.52
C ALA A 75 15.25 8.95 2.60
N ALA A 76 14.19 8.27 3.04
CA ALA A 76 14.13 6.81 3.09
C ALA A 76 13.77 6.14 1.74
N LEU A 77 13.42 6.93 0.72
CA LEU A 77 13.13 6.40 -0.62
C LEU A 77 14.37 5.80 -1.28
N VAL A 78 14.17 4.77 -2.09
CA VAL A 78 15.19 4.28 -3.02
C VAL A 78 15.31 5.22 -4.22
N THR A 79 16.48 5.24 -4.83
CA THR A 79 16.81 6.08 -5.97
C THR A 79 17.45 5.26 -7.08
N GLU A 80 17.55 5.83 -8.28
CA GLU A 80 18.28 5.22 -9.40
C GLU A 80 19.73 4.91 -9.04
N ALA A 81 20.36 5.73 -8.19
CA ALA A 81 21.72 5.49 -7.72
C ALA A 81 21.83 4.24 -6.84
N ASP A 82 20.76 3.89 -6.12
CA ASP A 82 20.72 2.68 -5.29
C ASP A 82 20.55 1.40 -6.14
N LEU A 83 19.79 1.48 -7.23
CA LEU A 83 19.51 0.33 -8.11
C LEU A 83 20.55 0.16 -9.23
N GLY A 84 21.18 1.25 -9.67
CA GLY A 84 22.07 1.29 -10.83
C GLY A 84 21.33 1.20 -12.16
N ALA A 85 22.08 1.23 -13.26
CA ALA A 85 21.50 0.97 -14.58
C ALA A 85 20.88 -0.45 -14.62
N PRO A 86 19.74 -0.65 -15.31
CA PRO A 86 19.06 0.25 -16.26
C PRO A 86 17.93 1.11 -15.66
N TRP A 87 17.86 1.23 -14.34
CA TRP A 87 16.77 1.91 -13.65
C TRP A 87 16.83 3.43 -13.85
N VAL A 88 15.69 4.01 -14.22
CA VAL A 88 15.52 5.45 -14.49
C VAL A 88 14.22 5.94 -13.83
N PRO A 89 14.03 7.26 -13.62
CA PRO A 89 12.78 7.73 -13.02
C PRO A 89 11.64 7.49 -14.00
N THR A 90 10.48 7.12 -13.47
CA THR A 90 9.37 6.73 -14.33
C THR A 90 8.90 7.87 -15.23
N ARG A 91 8.49 7.53 -16.46
CA ARG A 91 7.85 8.49 -17.38
C ARG A 91 6.33 8.47 -17.33
N GLY A 92 5.74 7.62 -16.50
CA GLY A 92 4.30 7.50 -16.34
C GLY A 92 3.89 6.16 -15.74
N ALA A 93 2.64 6.06 -15.31
CA ALA A 93 2.11 4.81 -14.78
C ALA A 93 2.20 3.68 -15.82
N ALA A 94 2.55 2.48 -15.36
CA ALA A 94 2.55 1.29 -16.19
C ALA A 94 1.18 1.06 -16.85
N THR A 95 1.16 0.94 -18.17
CA THR A 95 -0.07 0.83 -18.96
C THR A 95 -0.81 -0.50 -18.76
N TRP A 96 -0.14 -1.52 -18.25
CA TRP A 96 -0.73 -2.83 -17.97
C TRP A 96 -1.69 -2.83 -16.77
N ARG A 97 -1.61 -1.84 -15.88
CA ARG A 97 -2.41 -1.80 -14.64
C ARG A 97 -3.92 -1.80 -14.93
N ASP A 98 -4.39 -0.91 -15.81
CA ASP A 98 -5.81 -0.77 -16.11
C ASP A 98 -6.39 -1.92 -16.92
N GLY A 99 -5.58 -2.50 -17.82
CA GLY A 99 -6.03 -3.59 -18.69
C GLY A 99 -6.07 -4.95 -17.99
N VAL A 100 -5.21 -5.14 -16.99
CA VAL A 100 -4.89 -6.45 -16.40
C VAL A 100 -5.28 -6.53 -14.94
N LEU A 101 -4.79 -5.63 -14.10
CA LEU A 101 -4.99 -5.73 -12.65
C LEU A 101 -6.35 -5.23 -12.17
N LYS A 102 -7.03 -4.40 -12.97
CA LYS A 102 -8.43 -4.07 -12.75
C LYS A 102 -9.31 -5.26 -13.13
N ALA A 103 -9.36 -6.23 -12.23
CA ALA A 103 -10.01 -7.52 -12.43
C ALA A 103 -10.86 -7.91 -11.22
N ASP A 104 -11.88 -8.75 -11.46
CA ASP A 104 -12.70 -9.35 -10.41
C ASP A 104 -12.32 -10.81 -10.17
N ALA A 105 -12.58 -11.30 -8.97
CA ALA A 105 -12.36 -12.69 -8.56
C ALA A 105 -13.44 -13.16 -7.58
N GLU A 106 -13.80 -14.44 -7.65
CA GLU A 106 -14.89 -14.99 -6.82
C GLU A 106 -14.57 -14.89 -5.31
N HIS A 107 -13.38 -15.31 -4.90
CA HIS A 107 -12.96 -15.28 -3.51
C HIS A 107 -12.55 -13.86 -3.06
N ALA A 108 -13.08 -13.40 -1.92
CA ALA A 108 -12.89 -12.03 -1.45
C ALA A 108 -11.42 -11.67 -1.21
N ASP A 109 -10.60 -12.60 -0.68
CA ASP A 109 -9.17 -12.36 -0.46
C ASP A 109 -8.38 -12.23 -1.77
N CYS A 110 -8.75 -13.01 -2.80
CA CYS A 110 -8.07 -12.95 -4.09
C CYS A 110 -8.47 -11.69 -4.86
N ARG A 111 -9.73 -11.25 -4.70
CA ARG A 111 -10.20 -9.96 -5.20
C ARG A 111 -9.50 -8.79 -4.51
N TRP A 112 -9.35 -8.85 -3.19
CA TRP A 112 -8.60 -7.87 -2.43
C TRP A 112 -7.15 -7.78 -2.89
N LEU A 113 -6.48 -8.92 -3.13
CA LEU A 113 -5.12 -8.94 -3.69
C LEU A 113 -5.04 -8.19 -5.03
N LEU A 114 -5.97 -8.45 -5.96
CA LEU A 114 -5.99 -7.76 -7.25
C LEU A 114 -6.21 -6.25 -7.08
N ASP A 115 -7.10 -5.87 -6.18
CA ASP A 115 -7.40 -4.46 -5.89
C ASP A 115 -6.18 -3.72 -5.30
N VAL A 116 -5.46 -4.31 -4.34
CA VAL A 116 -4.24 -3.68 -3.78
C VAL A 116 -3.10 -3.63 -4.79
N LEU A 117 -2.98 -4.61 -5.68
CA LEU A 117 -2.00 -4.55 -6.76
C LEU A 117 -2.35 -3.47 -7.79
N TYR A 118 -3.64 -3.29 -8.10
CA TYR A 118 -4.11 -2.26 -9.03
C TYR A 118 -3.93 -0.86 -8.45
N THR A 119 -4.39 -0.65 -7.22
CA THR A 119 -4.36 0.65 -6.54
C THR A 119 -2.98 1.00 -6.01
N GLU A 120 -2.14 -0.01 -5.72
CA GLU A 120 -0.86 0.18 -5.04
C GLU A 120 -0.99 0.80 -3.63
N GLU A 121 -2.15 0.58 -3.00
CA GLU A 121 -2.52 1.07 -1.67
C GLU A 121 -2.73 -0.11 -0.70
N LEU A 122 -1.68 -0.89 -0.47
CA LEU A 122 -1.75 -2.12 0.34
C LEU A 122 -2.32 -1.92 1.76
N PHE A 123 -1.95 -0.80 2.39
CA PHE A 123 -2.37 -0.45 3.75
C PHE A 123 -3.46 0.65 3.79
N GLY A 124 -3.93 1.11 2.63
CA GLY A 124 -4.85 2.25 2.53
C GLY A 124 -4.20 3.60 2.87
N GLU A 125 -5.02 4.55 3.34
CA GLU A 125 -4.56 5.91 3.67
C GLU A 125 -3.63 5.90 4.89
N PRO A 126 -2.44 6.53 4.82
CA PRO A 126 -1.52 6.63 5.95
C PRO A 126 -2.03 7.56 7.05
N THR A 127 -1.59 7.31 8.28
CA THR A 127 -1.91 8.17 9.44
C THR A 127 -0.91 9.30 9.64
N GLY A 128 0.16 9.33 8.85
CA GLY A 128 1.24 10.31 8.94
C GLY A 128 1.96 10.50 7.61
N PRO A 129 3.21 11.00 7.61
CA PRO A 129 3.94 11.30 6.40
C PRO A 129 4.08 10.11 5.45
N ARG A 130 4.02 10.41 4.16
CA ARG A 130 4.18 9.45 3.07
C ARG A 130 5.09 10.02 1.99
N ALA A 131 5.94 9.16 1.45
CA ALA A 131 6.70 9.45 0.24
C ALA A 131 6.67 8.23 -0.69
N VAL A 132 6.71 8.50 -1.99
CA VAL A 132 6.62 7.48 -3.05
C VAL A 132 7.61 7.81 -4.14
N VAL A 133 8.24 6.79 -4.72
CA VAL A 133 9.03 6.86 -5.95
C VAL A 133 8.59 5.73 -6.88
N ALA A 134 8.66 5.99 -8.19
CA ALA A 134 8.49 4.96 -9.20
C ALA A 134 9.66 5.04 -10.20
N LEU A 135 10.23 3.87 -10.50
CA LEU A 135 11.40 3.69 -11.33
C LEU A 135 11.09 2.66 -12.42
N ASP A 136 11.54 2.91 -13.64
CA ASP A 136 11.37 2.01 -14.77
C ASP A 136 12.71 1.30 -15.07
N ASP A 137 12.67 0.00 -15.29
CA ASP A 137 13.75 -0.74 -15.93
C ASP A 137 13.65 -0.52 -17.44
N SER A 138 14.58 0.28 -17.98
CA SER A 138 14.58 0.63 -19.41
C SER A 138 14.98 -0.52 -20.35
N SER A 139 15.38 -1.68 -19.82
CA SER A 139 15.76 -2.86 -20.60
C SER A 139 14.64 -3.91 -20.67
N ASP A 140 13.93 -4.14 -19.56
CA ASP A 140 12.95 -5.21 -19.43
C ASP A 140 11.48 -4.72 -19.31
N ASP A 141 11.24 -3.41 -19.49
CA ASP A 141 9.92 -2.77 -19.36
C ASP A 141 9.20 -3.10 -18.04
N THR A 142 9.97 -3.35 -16.98
CA THR A 142 9.45 -3.51 -15.61
C THR A 142 9.34 -2.15 -14.93
N GLN A 143 8.37 -2.01 -14.04
CA GLN A 143 8.16 -0.82 -13.24
C GLN A 143 8.16 -1.21 -11.77
N LEU A 144 8.97 -0.48 -11.00
CA LEU A 144 9.07 -0.58 -9.56
C LEU A 144 8.42 0.64 -8.93
N ARG A 145 7.52 0.46 -7.97
CA ARG A 145 7.04 1.53 -7.10
C ARG A 145 7.38 1.21 -5.66
N TYR A 146 8.05 2.15 -5.01
CA TYR A 146 8.48 2.05 -3.62
C TYR A 146 7.87 3.18 -2.81
N GLN A 147 7.26 2.82 -1.69
CA GLN A 147 6.57 3.73 -0.79
C GLN A 147 7.08 3.57 0.63
N VAL A 148 7.24 4.70 1.32
CA VAL A 148 7.40 4.75 2.77
C VAL A 148 6.23 5.53 3.34
N SER A 149 5.52 4.96 4.31
CA SER A 149 4.39 5.61 4.96
C SER A 149 4.16 5.15 6.40
N ALA A 150 3.60 6.05 7.22
CA ALA A 150 3.22 5.73 8.59
C ALA A 150 1.84 5.08 8.68
N HIS A 151 1.75 3.97 9.40
CA HIS A 151 0.49 3.27 9.70
C HIS A 151 0.56 2.66 11.11
N PRO A 152 -0.58 2.50 11.81
CA PRO A 152 -0.61 1.85 13.11
C PRO A 152 -0.05 0.42 13.02
N PRO A 153 0.90 0.01 13.89
CA PRO A 153 1.56 -1.28 13.80
C PRO A 153 0.61 -2.48 13.77
N ALA A 154 -0.50 -2.41 14.52
CA ALA A 154 -1.51 -3.46 14.54
C ALA A 154 -2.29 -3.60 13.23
N ASP A 155 -2.47 -2.49 12.48
CA ASP A 155 -3.14 -2.52 11.18
C ASP A 155 -2.20 -3.15 10.13
N VAL A 156 -0.91 -2.79 10.21
CA VAL A 156 0.14 -3.38 9.37
C VAL A 156 0.24 -4.88 9.60
N ASP A 157 0.29 -5.34 10.84
CA ASP A 157 0.37 -6.78 11.16
C ASP A 157 -0.80 -7.57 10.59
N ARG A 158 -2.03 -7.04 10.69
CA ARG A 158 -3.21 -7.69 10.11
C ARG A 158 -3.11 -7.85 8.60
N VAL A 159 -2.57 -6.85 7.91
CA VAL A 159 -2.38 -6.90 6.45
C VAL A 159 -1.24 -7.85 6.08
N LEU A 160 -0.13 -7.85 6.82
CA LEU A 160 1.00 -8.77 6.60
C LEU A 160 0.58 -10.23 6.86
N ASP A 161 -0.16 -10.49 7.93
CA ASP A 161 -0.73 -11.81 8.22
C ASP A 161 -1.66 -12.25 7.09
N ARG A 162 -2.53 -11.35 6.61
CA ARG A 162 -3.42 -11.64 5.47
C ARG A 162 -2.62 -11.99 4.23
N LEU A 163 -1.59 -11.21 3.87
CA LEU A 163 -0.70 -11.52 2.75
C LEU A 163 -0.07 -12.92 2.90
N GLY A 164 0.41 -13.26 4.10
CA GLY A 164 1.01 -14.57 4.39
C GLY A 164 0.05 -15.76 4.24
N THR A 165 -1.26 -15.54 4.24
CA THR A 165 -2.26 -16.59 3.96
C THR A 165 -2.56 -16.78 2.47
N LEU A 166 -2.25 -15.79 1.62
CA LEU A 166 -2.65 -15.79 0.22
C LEU A 166 -2.02 -16.91 -0.64
N PRO A 167 -0.75 -17.32 -0.46
CA PRO A 167 -0.20 -18.43 -1.23
C PRO A 167 -0.98 -19.74 -1.06
N ARG A 168 -1.68 -19.93 0.07
CA ARG A 168 -2.54 -21.09 0.31
C ARG A 168 -3.98 -20.84 -0.14
N THR A 169 -4.52 -19.67 0.16
CA THR A 169 -5.93 -19.35 -0.12
C THR A 169 -6.20 -19.03 -1.59
N CYS A 170 -5.23 -18.39 -2.25
CA CYS A 170 -5.28 -17.91 -3.62
C CYS A 170 -4.19 -18.53 -4.49
N GLU A 171 -3.69 -19.73 -4.16
CA GLU A 171 -2.58 -20.41 -4.88
C GLU A 171 -2.79 -20.34 -6.40
N ARG A 172 -4.01 -20.68 -6.84
CA ARG A 172 -4.47 -20.51 -8.22
C ARG A 172 -5.95 -20.10 -8.22
N PHE A 173 -6.29 -19.12 -9.05
CA PHE A 173 -7.68 -18.72 -9.28
C PHE A 173 -7.84 -18.05 -10.65
N THR A 174 -9.08 -17.95 -11.12
CA THR A 174 -9.40 -17.20 -12.35
C THR A 174 -9.85 -15.79 -12.00
N ALA A 175 -9.25 -14.81 -12.65
CA ALA A 175 -9.64 -13.41 -12.58
C ALA A 175 -10.31 -12.98 -13.90
N THR A 176 -11.27 -12.06 -13.83
CA THR A 176 -11.91 -11.49 -15.03
C THR A 176 -11.58 -10.00 -15.13
N ALA A 177 -10.79 -9.63 -16.14
CA ALA A 177 -10.40 -8.26 -16.43
C ALA A 177 -11.07 -7.76 -17.72
N ARG A 178 -10.87 -6.48 -18.08
CA ARG A 178 -11.25 -5.96 -19.40
C ARG A 178 -10.60 -6.75 -20.54
N ALA A 179 -9.37 -7.22 -20.33
CA ALA A 179 -8.64 -8.02 -21.31
C ALA A 179 -9.16 -9.47 -21.45
N GLY A 180 -10.14 -9.89 -20.64
CA GLY A 180 -10.69 -11.24 -20.63
C GLY A 180 -10.39 -12.01 -19.33
N ALA A 181 -10.67 -13.31 -19.36
CA ALA A 181 -10.33 -14.21 -18.26
C ALA A 181 -8.81 -14.45 -18.20
N GLN A 182 -8.29 -14.56 -16.99
CA GLN A 182 -6.86 -14.71 -16.71
C GLN A 182 -6.66 -15.75 -15.60
N ASP A 183 -5.70 -16.65 -15.80
CA ASP A 183 -5.24 -17.55 -14.76
C ASP A 183 -4.24 -16.82 -13.87
N VAL A 184 -4.52 -16.75 -12.56
CA VAL A 184 -3.65 -16.11 -11.57
C VAL A 184 -2.97 -17.18 -10.73
N ARG A 185 -1.68 -17.02 -10.47
CA ARG A 185 -0.91 -17.78 -9.49
C ARG A 185 -0.34 -16.86 -8.44
N VAL A 186 -0.44 -17.27 -7.17
CA VAL A 186 0.10 -16.54 -6.02
C VAL A 186 1.07 -17.43 -5.29
N GLU A 187 2.33 -16.99 -5.24
CA GLU A 187 3.43 -17.71 -4.61
C GLU A 187 4.05 -16.85 -3.52
N GLU A 188 4.53 -17.48 -2.45
CA GLU A 188 5.31 -16.78 -1.44
C GLU A 188 6.67 -16.39 -2.02
N LEU A 189 7.10 -15.14 -1.76
CA LEU A 189 8.46 -14.71 -2.05
C LEU A 189 9.23 -14.62 -0.72
N PRO A 190 10.23 -15.49 -0.48
CA PRO A 190 10.89 -15.56 0.81
C PRO A 190 11.79 -14.33 1.03
N LEU A 191 11.37 -13.44 1.93
CA LEU A 191 12.17 -12.31 2.37
C LEU A 191 13.18 -12.75 3.43
N SER A 192 14.42 -12.28 3.32
CA SER A 192 15.38 -12.34 4.42
C SER A 192 14.85 -11.57 5.65
N GLU A 193 15.46 -11.78 6.81
CA GLU A 193 15.18 -10.95 7.99
C GLU A 193 15.37 -9.47 7.64
N ALA A 194 14.29 -8.70 7.72
CA ALA A 194 14.22 -7.27 7.41
C ALA A 194 13.06 -6.64 8.19
N GLY A 195 13.32 -5.54 8.88
CA GLY A 195 12.34 -4.86 9.73
C GLY A 195 11.80 -5.75 10.87
N ASP A 196 10.69 -5.31 11.45
CA ASP A 196 10.05 -5.97 12.60
C ASP A 196 9.06 -7.06 12.15
N ALA A 197 8.45 -6.90 10.98
CA ALA A 197 7.53 -7.85 10.36
C ALA A 197 7.53 -7.65 8.84
N ARG A 198 7.30 -8.70 8.06
CA ARG A 198 7.35 -8.64 6.59
C ARG A 198 6.57 -9.75 5.91
N ALA A 199 6.11 -9.48 4.70
CA ALA A 199 5.51 -10.47 3.82
C ALA A 199 5.80 -10.07 2.36
N ALA A 200 6.00 -11.05 1.49
CA ALA A 200 6.07 -10.80 0.06
C ALA A 200 5.45 -11.94 -0.74
N LEU A 201 4.90 -11.57 -1.89
CA LEU A 201 4.23 -12.47 -2.82
C LEU A 201 4.74 -12.21 -4.23
N ARG A 202 4.81 -13.28 -5.00
CA ARG A 202 4.86 -13.23 -6.46
C ARG A 202 3.49 -13.57 -7.01
N VAL A 203 2.98 -12.70 -7.87
CA VAL A 203 1.68 -12.87 -8.52
C VAL A 203 1.89 -12.91 -10.03
N THR A 204 1.50 -14.01 -10.66
CA THR A 204 1.58 -14.18 -12.12
C THR A 204 0.18 -14.29 -12.69
N LEU A 205 -0.18 -13.39 -13.60
CA LEU A 205 -1.42 -13.40 -14.35
C LEU A 205 -1.12 -13.84 -15.79
N THR A 206 -1.79 -14.88 -16.28
CA THR A 206 -1.64 -15.40 -17.64
C THR A 206 -2.98 -15.30 -18.36
N GLY A 207 -3.03 -14.50 -19.42
CA GLY A 207 -4.15 -14.43 -20.36
C GLY A 207 -3.78 -15.00 -21.73
N GLU A 208 -4.69 -14.86 -22.70
CA GLU A 208 -4.54 -15.45 -24.05
C GLU A 208 -3.26 -15.01 -24.78
N ALA A 209 -2.89 -13.73 -24.67
CA ALA A 209 -1.75 -13.15 -25.40
C ALA A 209 -0.70 -12.48 -24.50
N MET A 210 -0.79 -12.63 -23.19
CA MET A 210 0.11 -11.93 -22.28
C MET A 210 0.32 -12.68 -20.96
N ARG A 211 1.45 -12.37 -20.34
CA ARG A 211 1.80 -12.77 -18.98
C ARG A 211 2.26 -11.53 -18.24
N LEU A 212 1.61 -11.18 -17.13
CA LEU A 212 2.06 -10.16 -16.20
C LEU A 212 2.61 -10.84 -14.96
N THR A 213 3.81 -10.46 -14.54
CA THR A 213 4.35 -10.87 -13.23
C THR A 213 4.49 -9.63 -12.37
N VAL A 214 4.05 -9.71 -11.12
CA VAL A 214 4.19 -8.66 -10.12
C VAL A 214 4.68 -9.28 -8.84
N ASP A 215 5.83 -8.81 -8.35
CA ASP A 215 6.26 -9.04 -6.99
C ASP A 215 5.72 -7.89 -6.12
N VAL A 216 5.10 -8.23 -5.00
CA VAL A 216 4.68 -7.27 -3.96
C VAL A 216 5.33 -7.64 -2.65
N ALA A 217 5.94 -6.67 -1.98
CA ALA A 217 6.57 -6.85 -0.69
C ALA A 217 6.17 -5.71 0.26
N ALA A 218 6.05 -6.05 1.53
CA ALA A 218 5.84 -5.06 2.57
C ALA A 218 6.64 -5.40 3.83
N VAL A 219 7.16 -4.36 4.47
CA VAL A 219 7.96 -4.46 5.70
C VAL A 219 7.53 -3.38 6.68
N ARG A 220 7.31 -3.77 7.93
CA ARG A 220 7.13 -2.84 9.06
C ARG A 220 8.47 -2.50 9.68
N VAL A 221 8.69 -1.22 9.97
CA VAL A 221 9.84 -0.69 10.72
C VAL A 221 9.33 0.36 11.71
N GLY A 222 9.10 -0.05 12.96
CA GLY A 222 8.38 0.73 13.96
C GLY A 222 6.98 1.12 13.49
N GLU A 223 6.69 2.42 13.54
CA GLU A 223 5.42 3.01 13.05
C GLU A 223 5.38 3.23 11.54
N ASN A 224 6.50 2.99 10.83
CA ASN A 224 6.59 3.18 9.39
C ASN A 224 6.54 1.85 8.66
N THR A 225 6.13 1.91 7.41
CA THR A 225 6.07 0.76 6.51
C THR A 225 6.81 1.08 5.23
N ILE A 226 7.34 0.03 4.62
CA ILE A 226 7.79 0.02 3.24
C ILE A 226 6.81 -0.83 2.47
N THR A 227 6.28 -0.32 1.36
CA THR A 227 5.54 -1.10 0.36
C THR A 227 6.28 -1.02 -0.96
N LEU A 228 6.49 -2.16 -1.60
CA LEU A 228 7.20 -2.30 -2.85
C LEU A 228 6.36 -3.15 -3.81
N THR A 229 6.14 -2.64 -5.01
CA THR A 229 5.67 -3.41 -6.15
C THR A 229 6.74 -3.38 -7.24
N ASN A 230 7.01 -4.51 -7.87
CA ASN A 230 7.91 -4.62 -9.01
C ASN A 230 7.23 -5.51 -10.04
N GLY A 231 6.80 -4.94 -11.16
CA GLY A 231 5.94 -5.63 -12.11
C GLY A 231 6.26 -5.33 -13.56
N GLY A 232 6.02 -6.29 -14.43
CA GLY A 232 6.23 -6.16 -15.86
C GLY A 232 5.68 -7.33 -16.66
N PHE A 233 5.60 -7.16 -17.98
CA PHE A 233 5.22 -8.25 -18.86
C PHE A 233 6.35 -9.29 -18.91
N GLY A 234 6.00 -10.57 -18.81
CA GLY A 234 6.98 -11.67 -18.82
C GLY A 234 7.53 -11.95 -17.43
N ALA A 235 8.84 -12.18 -17.34
CA ALA A 235 9.52 -12.49 -16.09
C ALA A 235 9.95 -11.20 -15.38
N VAL A 236 9.91 -11.21 -14.05
CA VAL A 236 10.45 -10.14 -13.20
C VAL A 236 11.59 -10.72 -12.36
N LEU A 237 12.68 -9.97 -12.22
CA LEU A 237 13.81 -10.37 -11.36
C LEU A 237 13.44 -10.15 -9.89
N SER A 238 13.18 -11.25 -9.17
CA SER A 238 12.83 -11.17 -7.74
C SER A 238 13.96 -10.63 -6.89
N GLU A 239 15.21 -10.80 -7.32
CA GLU A 239 16.40 -10.32 -6.62
C GLU A 239 16.35 -8.81 -6.39
N VAL A 240 15.74 -8.06 -7.31
CA VAL A 240 15.49 -6.62 -7.14
C VAL A 240 14.54 -6.40 -5.96
N THR A 241 13.40 -7.10 -5.93
CA THR A 241 12.42 -7.01 -4.85
C THR A 241 13.05 -7.37 -3.50
N LEU A 242 13.79 -8.48 -3.44
CA LEU A 242 14.47 -8.95 -2.23
C LEU A 242 15.52 -7.95 -1.74
N GLY A 243 16.37 -7.48 -2.64
CA GLY A 243 17.45 -6.53 -2.33
C GLY A 243 16.93 -5.17 -1.87
N VAL A 244 15.98 -4.60 -2.61
CA VAL A 244 15.36 -3.30 -2.30
C VAL A 244 14.64 -3.33 -0.97
N THR A 245 13.91 -4.41 -0.70
CA THR A 245 13.16 -4.57 0.56
C THR A 245 14.10 -4.58 1.77
N ARG A 246 15.18 -5.37 1.70
CA ARG A 246 16.19 -5.45 2.76
C ARG A 246 16.88 -4.11 2.96
N PHE A 247 17.43 -3.55 1.89
CA PHE A 247 18.14 -2.28 1.91
C PHE A 247 17.28 -1.13 2.42
N GLY A 248 16.04 -1.05 1.95
CA GLY A 248 15.06 -0.06 2.38
C GLY A 248 14.78 -0.16 3.88
N ALA A 249 14.58 -1.37 4.40
CA ALA A 249 14.34 -1.59 5.82
C ALA A 249 15.54 -1.19 6.69
N GLU A 250 16.77 -1.50 6.26
CA GLU A 250 18.01 -1.09 6.93
C GLU A 250 18.14 0.44 6.94
N ARG A 251 17.92 1.11 5.79
CA ARG A 251 17.94 2.58 5.67
C ARG A 251 16.89 3.25 6.55
N LEU A 252 15.65 2.77 6.53
CA LEU A 252 14.55 3.35 7.31
C LEU A 252 14.81 3.19 8.83
N SER A 253 15.35 2.04 9.23
CA SER A 253 15.75 1.78 10.63
C SER A 253 16.85 2.75 11.08
N GLU A 254 17.84 3.02 10.23
CA GLU A 254 18.90 3.99 10.51
C GLU A 254 18.35 5.41 10.69
N ILE A 255 17.51 5.87 9.75
CA ILE A 255 16.86 7.18 9.82
C ILE A 255 16.05 7.32 11.10
N GLY A 256 15.27 6.30 11.46
CA GLY A 256 14.53 6.23 12.73
C GLY A 256 15.43 6.35 13.96
N ARG A 257 16.57 5.68 13.96
CA ARG A 257 17.53 5.75 15.08
C ARG A 257 18.14 7.15 15.21
N GLN A 258 18.51 7.77 14.10
CA GLN A 258 19.07 9.12 14.08
C GLN A 258 18.04 10.17 14.49
N ALA A 259 16.78 10.01 14.09
CA ALA A 259 15.69 10.90 14.50
C ALA A 259 15.53 10.92 16.02
N ARG A 260 15.51 9.73 16.65
CA ARG A 260 15.38 9.60 18.12
C ARG A 260 16.59 10.14 18.88
N ALA A 261 17.79 10.09 18.31
CA ALA A 261 19.00 10.61 18.94
C ALA A 261 19.12 12.14 18.91
N ARG A 262 18.30 12.84 18.11
CA ARG A 262 18.29 14.31 17.98
C ARG A 262 17.27 14.99 18.90
N VAL A 263 16.56 14.21 19.71
CA VAL A 263 15.50 14.63 20.65
C VAL A 263 16.10 14.64 22.05
#